data_AF-A0A5A5U6P5-F1
#
_entry.id   AF-A0A5A5U6P5-F1
#
_cell.length_a   1.000
_cell.length_b   1.000
_cell.length_c   1.000
_cell.angle_alpha   90.00
_cell.angle_beta   90.00
_cell.angle_gamma   90.00
#
_symmetry.space_group_name_H-M   'P 1'
#
loop_
_entity.id
_entity.type
_entity.pdbx_description
1 polymer ?
#
loop_
_entity_poly.entity_id
_entity_poly.type
_entity_poly.pdbx_seq_one_letter_code
_entity_poly.pdbx_strand_id
1 'polypeptide(L)'
;MNKKKITPELNTETLPTVEVNGKPTYPCLAHEILEDKIFGPRVLRRLNHLLMAHPDGLSESGHDWYFGYLVCAYTQTHYGVKNLLNYPSVTKKLFVLCTQQVA
;
A
#
# COMPACT_ATOMS: atom_id res chain seq x y z
N MET A 1 -16.04 -26.54 27.15
CA MET A 1 -15.65 -25.94 25.85
C MET A 1 -14.65 -24.82 26.10
N ASN A 2 -13.35 -25.11 25.97
CA ASN A 2 -12.29 -24.10 26.09
C ASN A 2 -12.20 -23.31 24.79
N LYS A 3 -12.64 -22.04 24.82
CA LYS A 3 -12.39 -21.08 23.75
C LYS A 3 -10.90 -20.70 23.82
N LYS A 4 -10.05 -21.40 23.07
CA LYS A 4 -8.68 -20.91 22.80
C LYS A 4 -8.83 -19.57 22.08
N LYS A 5 -8.49 -18.47 22.77
CA LYS A 5 -8.19 -17.20 22.12
C LYS A 5 -6.97 -17.45 21.25
N ILE A 6 -7.19 -17.63 19.94
CA ILE A 6 -6.12 -17.58 18.95
C ILE A 6 -5.79 -16.09 18.83
N THR A 7 -4.84 -15.62 19.63
CA THR A 7 -4.18 -14.35 19.37
C THR A 7 -3.43 -14.56 18.06
N PRO A 8 -3.63 -13.74 17.01
CA PRO A 8 -2.78 -13.81 15.85
C PRO A 8 -1.38 -13.46 16.34
N GLU A 9 -0.45 -14.42 16.25
CA GLU A 9 0.96 -14.16 16.44
C GLU A 9 1.33 -13.12 15.38
N LEU A 10 1.53 -11.88 15.83
CA LEU A 10 2.02 -10.80 15.00
C LEU A 10 3.46 -11.16 14.67
N ASN A 11 3.67 -11.90 13.58
CA ASN A 11 5.00 -12.05 12.98
C ASN A 11 5.45 -10.66 12.56
N THR A 12 6.14 -9.95 13.46
CA THR A 12 6.76 -8.67 13.18
C THR A 12 8.05 -8.94 12.42
N GLU A 13 7.93 -9.37 11.17
CA GLU A 13 9.02 -9.15 10.23
C GLU A 13 9.26 -7.64 10.19
N THR A 14 10.50 -7.20 10.40
CA THR A 14 10.85 -5.79 10.35
C THR A 14 10.66 -5.28 8.92
N LEU A 15 10.01 -4.12 8.74
CA LEU A 15 9.76 -3.55 7.42
C LEU A 15 11.08 -3.35 6.65
N PRO A 16 11.31 -4.07 5.54
CA PRO A 16 12.55 -3.95 4.79
C PRO A 16 12.72 -2.53 4.24
N THR A 17 13.84 -1.89 4.58
CA THR A 17 14.14 -0.51 4.19
C THR A 17 15.54 -0.43 3.60
N VAL A 18 15.69 0.31 2.51
CA VAL A 18 16.97 0.67 1.91
C VAL A 18 17.11 2.19 1.86
N GLU A 19 18.33 2.70 1.94
CA GLU A 19 18.58 4.14 1.81
C GLU A 19 18.94 4.48 0.36
N VAL A 20 18.22 5.45 -0.22
CA VAL A 20 18.49 5.98 -1.57
C VAL A 20 18.52 7.50 -1.46
N ASN A 21 19.65 8.11 -1.82
CA ASN A 21 19.85 9.57 -1.73
C ASN A 21 19.51 10.14 -0.33
N GLY A 22 19.92 9.44 0.74
CA GLY A 22 19.66 9.86 2.12
C GLY A 22 18.20 9.71 2.58
N LYS A 23 17.35 9.03 1.80
CA LYS A 23 15.94 8.79 2.15
C LYS A 23 15.62 7.31 2.28
N PRO A 24 14.86 6.91 3.31
CA PRO A 24 14.38 5.53 3.41
C PRO A 24 13.44 5.23 2.24
N THR A 25 13.62 4.06 1.65
CA THR A 25 12.85 3.55 0.53
C THR A 25 12.42 2.12 0.85
N TYR A 26 11.20 1.76 0.46
CA TYR A 26 10.58 0.48 0.77
C TYR A 26 10.36 -0.28 -0.55
N PRO A 27 11.37 -1.03 -1.02
CA PRO A 27 11.44 -1.49 -2.41
C PRO A 27 10.32 -2.49 -2.76
N CYS A 28 9.95 -3.35 -1.81
CA CYS A 28 8.95 -4.40 -2.00
C CYS A 28 7.54 -3.97 -1.59
N LEU A 29 7.41 -2.97 -0.72
CA LEU A 29 6.17 -2.63 -0.02
C LEU A 29 4.97 -2.38 -0.95
N ALA A 30 5.19 -1.71 -2.09
CA ALA A 30 4.10 -1.48 -3.05
C ALA A 30 3.59 -2.78 -3.71
N HIS A 31 4.48 -3.72 -4.00
CA HIS A 31 4.09 -5.04 -4.54
C HIS A 31 3.39 -5.87 -3.47
N GLU A 32 3.96 -5.91 -2.27
CA GLU A 32 3.38 -6.63 -1.12
C GLU A 32 1.95 -6.16 -0.82
N ILE A 33 1.71 -4.83 -0.83
CA ILE A 33 0.37 -4.27 -0.64
C ILE A 33 -0.59 -4.73 -1.76
N LEU A 34 -0.12 -4.78 -3.00
CA LEU A 34 -0.95 -5.13 -4.14
C LEU A 34 -1.27 -6.62 -4.21
N GLU A 35 -0.33 -7.47 -3.78
CA GLU A 35 -0.47 -8.93 -3.72
C GLU A 35 -1.19 -9.41 -2.44
N ASP A 36 -1.32 -8.54 -1.43
CA ASP A 36 -2.01 -8.86 -0.20
C ASP A 36 -3.50 -9.19 -0.43
N LYS A 37 -3.96 -10.28 0.19
CA LYS A 37 -5.32 -10.82 0.01
C LYS A 37 -6.44 -9.89 0.50
N ILE A 38 -6.12 -8.93 1.38
CA ILE A 38 -7.07 -7.98 1.97
C ILE A 38 -6.88 -6.59 1.36
N PHE A 39 -5.64 -6.11 1.27
CA PHE A 39 -5.30 -4.76 0.84
C PHE A 39 -5.27 -4.63 -0.68
N GLY A 40 -4.79 -5.63 -1.43
CA GLY A 40 -4.77 -5.64 -2.89
C GLY A 40 -6.14 -5.35 -3.52
N PRO A 41 -7.20 -6.12 -3.16
CA PRO A 41 -8.56 -5.85 -3.65
C PRO A 41 -9.10 -4.46 -3.28
N ARG A 42 -8.65 -3.88 -2.15
CA ARG A 42 -9.05 -2.52 -1.73
C ARG A 42 -8.36 -1.46 -2.59
N VAL A 43 -7.08 -1.65 -2.92
CA VAL A 43 -6.35 -0.78 -3.85
C VAL A 43 -7.04 -0.79 -5.21
N LEU A 44 -7.30 -1.98 -5.78
CA LEU A 44 -7.95 -2.09 -7.09
C LEU A 44 -9.35 -1.48 -7.11
N ARG A 45 -10.14 -1.67 -6.04
CA ARG A 45 -11.46 -1.01 -5.93
C ARG A 45 -11.34 0.52 -5.93
N ARG A 46 -10.32 1.06 -5.25
CA ARG A 46 -10.08 2.51 -5.24
C ARG A 46 -9.62 3.02 -6.59
N LEU A 47 -8.76 2.28 -7.29
CA LEU A 47 -8.39 2.60 -8.66
C LEU A 47 -9.62 2.65 -9.57
N ASN A 48 -10.51 1.66 -9.50
CA ASN A 48 -11.73 1.64 -10.31
C ASN A 48 -12.63 2.84 -10.05
N HIS A 49 -12.84 3.22 -8.78
CA HIS A 49 -13.59 4.43 -8.46
C HIS A 49 -12.93 5.69 -9.02
N LEU A 50 -11.59 5.74 -9.03
CA LEU A 50 -10.85 6.87 -9.58
C LEU A 50 -11.00 6.93 -11.10
N LEU A 51 -10.89 5.80 -11.80
CA LEU A 51 -11.14 5.73 -13.25
C LEU A 51 -12.57 6.14 -13.62
N MET A 52 -13.56 5.79 -12.79
CA MET A 52 -14.94 6.23 -13.00
C MET A 52 -15.13 7.73 -12.77
N ALA A 53 -14.39 8.33 -11.84
CA ALA A 53 -14.44 9.76 -11.56
C ALA A 53 -13.66 10.60 -12.59
N HIS A 54 -12.68 9.99 -13.26
CA HIS A 54 -11.80 10.63 -14.23
C HIS A 54 -11.84 9.87 -15.56
N PRO A 55 -12.96 9.96 -16.32
CA PRO A 55 -13.16 9.21 -17.56
C PRO A 55 -12.16 9.59 -18.66
N ASP A 56 -11.63 10.82 -18.63
CA ASP A 56 -10.61 11.30 -19.56
C ASP A 56 -9.18 10.84 -19.21
N GLY A 57 -9.04 10.02 -18.16
CA GLY A 57 -7.80 9.41 -17.71
C GLY A 57 -7.23 10.02 -16.43
N LEU A 58 -6.23 9.33 -15.88
CA LEU A 58 -5.58 9.68 -14.60
C LEU A 58 -4.34 10.57 -14.79
N SER A 59 -4.35 11.44 -15.80
CA SER A 59 -3.19 12.24 -16.21
C SER A 59 -2.80 13.32 -15.20
N GLU A 60 -3.68 13.67 -14.25
CA GLU A 60 -3.35 14.63 -13.21
C GLU A 60 -2.37 14.05 -12.18
N SER A 61 -1.35 14.83 -11.85
CA SER A 61 -0.43 14.53 -10.76
C SER A 61 -1.16 14.57 -9.42
N GLY A 62 -0.92 13.60 -8.54
CA GLY A 62 -1.45 13.60 -7.16
C GLY A 62 -2.46 12.50 -6.87
N HIS A 63 -2.92 11.77 -7.88
CA HIS A 63 -3.81 10.62 -7.71
C HIS A 63 -3.23 9.50 -6.85
N ASP A 64 -1.90 9.40 -6.76
CA ASP A 64 -1.19 8.47 -5.87
C ASP A 64 -1.58 8.65 -4.39
N TRP A 65 -1.93 9.87 -3.97
CA TRP A 65 -2.32 10.18 -2.59
C TRP A 65 -3.58 9.44 -2.14
N TYR A 66 -4.45 9.05 -3.07
CA TYR A 66 -5.66 8.27 -2.76
C TYR A 66 -5.34 6.92 -2.11
N PHE A 67 -4.11 6.41 -2.28
CA PHE A 67 -3.67 5.16 -1.66
C PHE A 67 -2.96 5.35 -0.32
N GLY A 68 -2.67 6.58 0.10
CA GLY A 68 -1.90 6.86 1.32
C GLY A 68 -2.48 6.21 2.57
N TYR A 69 -3.81 6.26 2.73
CA TYR A 69 -4.46 5.62 3.88
C TYR A 69 -4.36 4.09 3.86
N LEU A 70 -4.33 3.47 2.66
CA LEU A 70 -4.17 2.01 2.52
C LEU A 70 -2.73 1.60 2.83
N VAL A 71 -1.75 2.38 2.37
CA VAL A 71 -0.34 2.17 2.71
C VAL A 71 -0.14 2.23 4.23
N CYS A 72 -0.62 3.29 4.88
CA CYS A 72 -0.49 3.43 6.34
C CYS A 72 -1.22 2.31 7.10
N ALA A 73 -2.42 1.92 6.66
CA ALA A 73 -3.17 0.84 7.29
C ALA A 73 -2.46 -0.52 7.13
N TYR A 74 -1.86 -0.79 5.98
CA TYR A 74 -1.06 -2.00 5.75
C TYR A 74 0.18 -2.01 6.64
N THR A 75 0.97 -0.93 6.64
CA THR A 75 2.21 -0.87 7.44
C THR A 75 1.94 -0.97 8.94
N GLN A 76 0.83 -0.40 9.40
CA GLN A 76 0.41 -0.53 10.79
C GLN A 76 -0.02 -1.97 11.13
N THR A 77 -0.72 -2.65 10.23
CA THR A 77 -1.27 -3.99 10.45
C THR A 77 -0.17 -5.05 10.43
N HIS A 78 0.75 -4.98 9.48
CA HIS A 78 1.76 -6.02 9.24
C HIS A 78 3.10 -5.74 9.93
N TYR A 79 3.45 -4.47 10.16
CA TYR A 79 4.77 -4.08 10.68
C TYR A 79 4.70 -3.23 11.95
N GLY A 80 3.50 -2.86 12.42
CA GLY A 80 3.34 -1.96 13.56
C GLY A 80 3.82 -0.51 13.32
N VAL A 81 4.06 -0.13 12.05
CA VAL A 81 4.58 1.19 11.67
C VAL A 81 3.44 2.17 11.39
N LYS A 82 3.26 3.14 12.30
CA LYS A 82 2.23 4.19 12.20
C LYS A 82 2.59 5.28 11.18
N ASN A 83 3.87 5.66 11.14
CA ASN A 83 4.36 6.80 10.37
C ASN A 83 5.48 6.36 9.43
N LEU A 84 5.13 6.19 8.16
CA LEU A 84 6.08 5.80 7.13
C LEU A 84 6.83 7.02 6.60
N LEU A 85 8.15 7.08 6.83
CA LEU A 85 8.98 8.30 6.64
C LEU A 85 9.01 8.84 5.21
N ASN A 86 8.83 7.97 4.21
CA ASN A 86 8.82 8.33 2.79
C ASN A 86 7.64 7.65 2.06
N TYR A 87 6.45 7.70 2.64
CA TYR A 87 5.25 7.10 2.05
C TYR A 87 4.87 7.60 0.64
N PRO A 88 5.22 8.83 0.20
CA PRO A 88 4.96 9.26 -1.19
C PRO A 88 5.68 8.39 -2.22
N SER A 89 6.86 7.84 -1.88
CA SER A 89 7.56 6.91 -2.79
C SER A 89 6.78 5.61 -3.02
N VAL A 90 6.10 5.13 -1.98
CA VAL A 90 5.35 3.87 -1.98
C VAL A 90 4.01 4.05 -2.69
N THR A 91 3.28 5.11 -2.37
CA THR A 91 2.01 5.44 -3.02
C THR A 91 2.16 5.67 -4.52
N LYS A 92 3.21 6.37 -4.97
CA LYS A 92 3.54 6.52 -6.40
C LYS A 92 3.82 5.18 -7.07
N LYS A 93 4.66 4.34 -6.46
CA LYS A 93 4.98 3.03 -7.02
C LYS A 93 3.74 2.14 -7.09
N LEU A 94 2.92 2.14 -6.03
CA LEU A 94 1.66 1.40 -5.98
C LEU A 94 0.71 1.87 -7.08
N PHE A 95 0.58 3.18 -7.28
CA PHE A 95 -0.25 3.76 -8.34
C PHE A 95 0.18 3.29 -9.73
N VAL A 96 1.47 3.38 -10.04
CA VAL A 96 2.02 2.90 -11.33
C VAL A 96 1.71 1.41 -11.52
N LEU A 97 1.98 0.58 -10.52
CA LEU A 97 1.75 -0.87 -10.58
C LEU A 97 0.29 -1.20 -10.85
N CYS A 98 -0.65 -0.57 -10.14
CA CYS A 98 -2.06 -0.88 -10.34
C CYS A 98 -2.60 -0.34 -11.67
N THR A 99 -2.13 0.81 -12.16
CA THR A 99 -2.56 1.33 -13.47
C THR A 99 -2.06 0.46 -14.63
N GLN A 100 -0.90 -0.18 -14.49
CA GLN A 100 -0.35 -1.10 -15.49
C GLN A 100 -1.12 -2.43 -15.58
N GLN A 101 -1.87 -2.83 -14.53
CA GLN A 101 -2.71 -4.04 -14.57
C GLN A 101 -4.06 -3.81 -15.26
N VAL A 102 -4.48 -2.56 -15.43
CA VAL A 102 -5.79 -2.19 -15.97
C VAL A 102 -5.70 -1.68 -17.42
N ALA A 103 -4.50 -1.29 -17.87
CA ALA A 103 -4.20 -0.93 -19.26
C ALA A 103 -4.06 -2.19 -20.14
#